data_AF-A0A9D9F902-F1
#
_entry.id   AF-A0A9D9F902-F1
#
_cell.length_a   1.000
_cell.length_b   1.000
_cell.length_c   1.000
_cell.angle_alpha   90.00
_cell.angle_beta   90.00
_cell.angle_gamma   90.00
#
_symmetry.space_group_name_H-M   'P 1'
#
loop_
_entity.id
_entity.type
_entity.pdbx_description
1 polymer ?
#
loop_
_entity_poly.entity_id
_entity_poly.type
_entity_poly.pdbx_seq_one_letter_code
_entity_poly.pdbx_strand_id
1 'polypeptide(L)'
;MNILEFIAAVVGSVAWPTSLVVVSLLFHKQIVDVVSGLRRFRYRELEMEFERDMDELKEKAKEAGIRFSYNDSISEEIENVIEDAMSDLRDIAMSSPEAAIGVSWSFFEKEIGRVSEDLGISIRENRPNSALEYAMALRDAGYLNDHTVEVVKESQKLRNDAVHTRLVEFEPDFAIDYINVVRGLIRTLHAISRTE
;
A
#
# COMPACT_ATOMS: atom_id res chain seq x y z
N MET A 1 -66.04 20.59 -7.87
CA MET A 1 -65.18 19.55 -8.44
C MET A 1 -66.04 18.52 -9.12
N ASN A 2 -65.85 18.35 -10.42
CA ASN A 2 -66.46 17.26 -11.17
C ASN A 2 -65.64 15.97 -10.90
N ILE A 3 -66.27 14.80 -10.93
CA ILE A 3 -65.58 13.52 -10.67
C ILE A 3 -64.36 13.32 -11.60
N LEU A 4 -64.43 13.84 -12.82
CA LEU A 4 -63.34 13.85 -13.79
C LEU A 4 -62.12 14.67 -13.32
N GLU A 5 -62.34 15.81 -12.65
CA GLU A 5 -61.26 16.67 -12.15
C GLU A 5 -60.52 16.01 -10.96
N PHE A 6 -61.25 15.28 -10.11
CA PHE A 6 -60.66 14.52 -9.02
C PHE A 6 -59.78 13.37 -9.54
N ILE A 7 -60.27 12.60 -10.53
CA ILE A 7 -59.50 11.53 -11.15
C ILE A 7 -58.25 12.08 -11.84
N ALA A 8 -58.35 13.20 -12.54
CA ALA A 8 -57.21 13.85 -13.18
C ALA A 8 -56.13 14.29 -12.17
N ALA A 9 -56.53 14.84 -11.01
CA ALA A 9 -55.59 15.25 -9.96
C ALA A 9 -54.89 14.06 -9.28
N VAL A 10 -55.61 12.95 -9.08
CA VAL A 10 -55.04 11.71 -8.51
C VAL A 10 -54.09 11.04 -9.50
N VAL A 11 -54.49 10.91 -10.77
CA VAL A 11 -53.60 10.35 -11.82
C VAL A 11 -52.37 11.24 -12.01
N GLY A 12 -52.51 12.56 -12.01
CA GLY A 12 -51.37 13.49 -12.12
C GLY A 12 -50.34 13.35 -10.99
N SER A 13 -50.79 13.06 -9.76
CA SER A 13 -49.89 12.89 -8.61
C SER A 13 -49.27 11.48 -8.51
N VAL A 14 -49.95 10.45 -9.01
CA VAL A 14 -49.50 9.04 -8.97
C VAL A 14 -48.80 8.59 -10.25
N ALA A 15 -48.96 9.31 -11.36
CA ALA A 15 -48.29 8.95 -12.62
C ALA A 15 -46.76 9.00 -12.50
N TRP A 16 -46.20 10.00 -11.80
CA TRP A 16 -44.75 10.17 -11.70
C TRP A 16 -44.06 9.09 -10.83
N PRO A 17 -44.53 8.73 -9.62
CA PRO A 17 -43.90 7.68 -8.83
C PRO A 17 -44.07 6.32 -9.50
N THR A 18 -45.25 6.06 -10.07
CA THR A 18 -45.50 4.81 -10.79
C THR A 18 -44.59 4.69 -12.02
N SER A 19 -44.40 5.76 -12.78
CA SER A 19 -43.47 5.76 -13.92
C SER A 19 -42.04 5.49 -13.47
N LEU A 20 -41.58 6.10 -12.37
CA LEU A 20 -40.24 5.86 -11.83
C LEU A 20 -40.04 4.39 -11.41
N VAL A 21 -41.03 3.79 -10.75
CA VAL A 21 -41.00 2.38 -10.32
C VAL A 21 -41.02 1.45 -11.52
N VAL A 22 -41.89 1.70 -12.50
CA VAL A 22 -41.98 0.89 -13.72
C VAL A 22 -40.67 0.94 -14.51
N VAL A 23 -40.11 2.14 -14.72
CA VAL A 23 -38.80 2.32 -15.36
C VAL A 23 -37.72 1.59 -14.55
N SER A 24 -37.64 1.77 -13.24
CA SER A 24 -36.64 1.08 -12.40
C SER A 24 -36.76 -0.43 -12.49
N LEU A 25 -37.96 -1.00 -12.50
CA LEU A 25 -38.17 -2.45 -12.60
C LEU A 25 -37.83 -2.99 -14.00
N LEU A 26 -38.21 -2.29 -15.07
CA LEU A 26 -37.90 -2.68 -16.44
C LEU A 26 -36.39 -2.62 -16.71
N PHE A 27 -35.71 -1.61 -16.16
CA PHE A 27 -34.31 -1.32 -16.44
C PHE A 27 -33.33 -1.75 -15.33
N HIS A 28 -33.80 -2.39 -14.25
CA HIS A 28 -32.93 -2.75 -13.11
C HIS A 28 -31.69 -3.55 -13.54
N LYS A 29 -31.84 -4.51 -14.46
CA LYS A 29 -30.71 -5.32 -14.96
C LYS A 29 -29.69 -4.45 -15.67
N GLN A 30 -30.13 -3.57 -16.56
CA GLN A 30 -29.26 -2.71 -17.34
C GLN A 30 -28.52 -1.70 -16.46
N ILE A 31 -29.19 -1.17 -15.43
CA ILE A 31 -28.57 -0.29 -14.43
C ILE A 31 -27.50 -1.06 -13.64
N VAL A 32 -27.82 -2.26 -13.16
CA VAL A 32 -26.88 -3.12 -12.42
C VAL A 32 -25.67 -3.49 -13.29
N ASP A 33 -25.89 -3.82 -14.56
CA ASP A 33 -24.82 -4.18 -15.51
C ASP A 33 -23.88 -2.99 -15.76
N VAL A 34 -24.41 -1.79 -15.98
CA VAL A 34 -23.61 -0.57 -16.17
C VAL A 34 -22.81 -0.22 -14.92
N VAL A 35 -23.45 -0.28 -13.73
CA VAL A 35 -22.77 -0.02 -12.45
C VAL A 35 -21.68 -1.05 -12.18
N SER A 36 -21.94 -2.32 -12.49
CA SER A 36 -20.95 -3.40 -12.33
C SER A 36 -19.79 -3.24 -13.31
N GLY A 37 -20.05 -2.83 -14.55
CA GLY A 37 -19.02 -2.51 -15.54
C GLY A 37 -18.13 -1.34 -15.11
N LEU A 38 -18.72 -0.26 -14.58
CA LEU A 38 -17.98 0.88 -14.05
C LEU A 38 -17.09 0.49 -12.85
N ARG A 39 -17.58 -0.38 -11.96
CA ARG A 39 -16.77 -0.91 -10.86
C ARG A 39 -15.58 -1.71 -11.37
N ARG A 40 -15.81 -2.67 -12.27
CA ARG A 40 -14.73 -3.48 -12.89
C ARG A 40 -13.68 -2.63 -13.59
N PHE A 41 -14.11 -1.60 -14.32
CA PHE A 41 -13.19 -0.67 -14.97
C PHE A 41 -12.32 0.07 -13.94
N ARG A 42 -12.94 0.63 -12.89
CA ARG A 42 -12.19 1.29 -11.80
C ARG A 42 -11.23 0.36 -11.08
N TYR A 43 -11.63 -0.90 -10.82
CA TYR A 43 -10.74 -1.87 -10.19
C TYR A 43 -9.50 -2.13 -11.03
N ARG A 44 -9.68 -2.36 -12.34
CA ARG A 44 -8.57 -2.58 -13.27
C ARG A 44 -7.67 -1.35 -13.40
N GLU A 45 -8.23 -0.16 -13.39
CA GLU A 45 -7.47 1.09 -13.43
C GLU A 45 -6.60 1.27 -12.18
N LEU A 46 -7.15 0.96 -10.99
CA LEU A 46 -6.40 0.98 -9.73
C LEU A 46 -5.30 -0.09 -9.71
N GLU A 47 -5.58 -1.30 -10.17
CA GLU A 47 -4.60 -2.39 -10.27
C GLU A 47 -3.39 -1.98 -11.13
N MET A 48 -3.64 -1.40 -12.32
CA MET A 48 -2.58 -0.86 -13.18
C MET A 48 -1.81 0.30 -12.53
N GLU A 49 -2.48 1.13 -11.74
CA GLU A 49 -1.83 2.21 -10.98
C GLU A 49 -0.88 1.63 -9.92
N PHE A 50 -1.31 0.61 -9.18
CA PHE A 50 -0.46 -0.08 -8.21
C PHE A 50 0.75 -0.74 -8.88
N GLU A 51 0.56 -1.48 -9.97
CA GLU A 51 1.66 -2.10 -10.73
C GLU A 51 2.69 -1.05 -11.16
N ARG A 52 2.22 0.09 -11.70
CA ARG A 52 3.11 1.19 -12.08
C ARG A 52 3.84 1.78 -10.87
N ASP A 53 3.12 2.06 -9.79
CA ASP A 53 3.71 2.61 -8.56
C ASP A 53 4.77 1.65 -7.96
N MET A 54 4.57 0.33 -8.10
CA MET A 54 5.55 -0.68 -7.72
C MET A 54 6.79 -0.67 -8.61
N ASP A 55 6.61 -0.59 -9.93
CA ASP A 55 7.73 -0.52 -10.87
C ASP A 55 8.56 0.75 -10.68
N GLU A 56 7.89 1.89 -10.47
CA GLU A 56 8.55 3.16 -10.11
C GLU A 56 9.31 3.02 -8.78
N LEU A 57 8.71 2.36 -7.77
CA LEU A 57 9.36 2.13 -6.48
C LEU A 57 10.63 1.28 -6.64
N LYS A 58 10.60 0.21 -7.44
CA LYS A 58 11.77 -0.63 -7.74
C LYS A 58 12.87 0.16 -8.44
N GLU A 59 12.50 1.01 -9.40
CA GLU A 59 13.45 1.86 -10.12
C GLU A 59 14.14 2.84 -9.16
N LYS A 60 13.38 3.56 -8.33
CA LYS A 60 13.93 4.46 -7.30
C LYS A 60 14.81 3.73 -6.31
N ALA A 61 14.42 2.52 -5.89
CA ALA A 61 15.22 1.71 -4.98
C ALA A 61 16.57 1.32 -5.61
N LYS A 62 16.58 0.97 -6.90
CA LYS A 62 17.81 0.72 -7.64
C LYS A 62 18.68 1.97 -7.74
N GLU A 63 18.10 3.14 -8.01
CA GLU A 63 18.82 4.42 -8.04
C GLU A 63 19.43 4.79 -6.68
N ALA A 64 18.71 4.51 -5.59
CA ALA A 64 19.21 4.68 -4.22
C ALA A 64 20.34 3.72 -3.84
N GLY A 65 20.67 2.76 -4.71
CA GLY A 65 21.66 1.71 -4.45
C GLY A 65 21.15 0.60 -3.53
N ILE A 66 19.84 0.52 -3.29
CA ILE A 66 19.21 -0.55 -2.52
C ILE A 66 19.26 -1.82 -3.37
N ARG A 67 19.97 -2.84 -2.87
CA ARG A 67 20.17 -4.10 -3.58
C ARG A 67 19.23 -5.17 -3.03
N PHE A 68 18.47 -5.77 -3.93
CA PHE A 68 17.51 -6.83 -3.60
C PHE A 68 18.18 -8.22 -3.47
N SER A 69 19.42 -8.38 -3.97
CA SER A 69 20.18 -9.64 -3.97
C SER A 69 21.21 -9.72 -2.84
N TYR A 70 21.60 -10.94 -2.48
CA TYR A 70 22.67 -11.27 -1.54
C TYR A 70 23.98 -10.58 -1.98
N ASN A 71 24.66 -9.90 -1.07
CA ASN A 71 25.92 -9.23 -1.34
C ASN A 71 26.88 -9.44 -0.16
N ASP A 72 28.17 -9.57 -0.45
CA ASP A 72 29.29 -9.76 0.49
C ASP A 72 29.46 -8.63 1.54
N SER A 73 28.63 -7.58 1.47
CA SER A 73 28.68 -6.42 2.36
C SER A 73 28.00 -6.64 3.72
N ILE A 74 27.22 -7.71 3.87
CA ILE A 74 26.52 -8.08 5.10
C ILE A 74 26.95 -9.50 5.50
N SER A 75 27.11 -9.79 6.80
CA SER A 75 27.54 -11.14 7.19
C SER A 75 26.40 -12.12 6.99
N GLU A 76 26.77 -13.37 6.74
CA GLU A 76 25.85 -14.50 6.69
C GLU A 76 24.96 -14.59 7.94
N GLU A 77 25.49 -14.22 9.11
CA GLU A 77 24.71 -14.16 10.36
C GLU A 77 23.55 -13.16 10.29
N ILE A 78 23.78 -11.93 9.82
CA ILE A 78 22.71 -10.93 9.69
C ILE A 78 21.72 -11.35 8.61
N GLU A 79 22.21 -11.90 7.50
CA GLU A 79 21.31 -12.38 6.44
C GLU A 79 20.40 -13.50 6.96
N ASN A 80 20.94 -14.45 7.73
CA ASN A 80 20.14 -15.50 8.37
C ASN A 80 19.11 -14.93 9.35
N VAL A 81 19.45 -13.86 10.10
CA VAL A 81 18.48 -13.19 10.98
C VAL A 81 17.35 -12.53 10.18
N ILE A 82 17.67 -11.85 9.08
CA ILE A 82 16.66 -11.24 8.20
C ILE A 82 15.79 -12.32 7.55
N GLU A 83 16.40 -13.41 7.06
CA GLU A 83 15.69 -14.50 6.41
C GLU A 83 14.77 -15.24 7.40
N ASP A 84 15.25 -15.53 8.62
CA ASP A 84 14.44 -16.15 9.68
C ASP A 84 13.25 -15.27 10.07
N ALA A 85 13.50 -13.96 10.29
CA ALA A 85 12.45 -13.01 10.65
C ALA A 85 11.38 -12.85 9.54
N MET A 86 11.75 -13.02 8.28
CA MET A 86 10.89 -12.80 7.11
C MET A 86 10.49 -14.11 6.41
N SER A 87 10.75 -15.28 7.01
CA SER A 87 10.62 -16.59 6.37
C SER A 87 9.19 -16.88 5.90
N ASP A 88 8.20 -16.61 6.76
CA ASP A 88 6.79 -16.87 6.50
C ASP A 88 6.12 -15.85 5.56
N LEU A 89 6.78 -14.72 5.26
CA LEU A 89 6.14 -13.63 4.50
C LEU A 89 5.75 -14.02 3.07
N ARG A 90 6.47 -14.97 2.47
CA ARG A 90 6.09 -15.50 1.15
C ARG A 90 4.78 -16.29 1.22
N ASP A 91 4.63 -17.14 2.24
CA ASP A 91 3.41 -17.92 2.44
C ASP A 91 2.22 -17.02 2.80
N ILE A 92 2.47 -15.96 3.58
CA ILE A 92 1.48 -14.92 3.84
C ILE A 92 1.12 -14.20 2.54
N ALA A 93 2.08 -13.86 1.67
CA ALA A 93 1.79 -13.20 0.39
C ALA A 93 0.89 -14.06 -0.52
N MET A 94 1.04 -15.38 -0.48
CA MET A 94 0.18 -16.29 -1.26
C MET A 94 -1.26 -16.35 -0.74
N SER A 95 -1.50 -16.04 0.53
CA SER A 95 -2.82 -16.16 1.17
C SER A 95 -3.51 -14.82 1.45
N SER A 96 -2.73 -13.79 1.76
CA SER A 96 -3.15 -12.39 1.92
C SER A 96 -1.96 -11.46 1.58
N PRO A 97 -1.84 -11.04 0.31
CA PRO A 97 -0.83 -10.10 -0.15
C PRO A 97 -0.79 -8.79 0.66
N GLU A 98 -1.95 -8.24 1.01
CA GLU A 98 -2.07 -6.97 1.77
C GLU A 98 -1.53 -7.13 3.19
N ALA A 99 -1.77 -8.29 3.83
CA ALA A 99 -1.21 -8.60 5.12
C ALA A 99 0.32 -8.73 5.03
N ALA A 100 0.84 -9.38 3.98
CA ALA A 100 2.27 -9.54 3.78
C ALA A 100 2.99 -8.18 3.58
N ILE A 101 2.38 -7.25 2.82
CA ILE A 101 2.84 -5.87 2.67
C ILE A 101 2.88 -5.16 4.04
N GLY A 102 1.80 -5.27 4.82
CA GLY A 102 1.72 -4.65 6.14
C GLY A 102 2.76 -5.20 7.13
N VAL A 103 2.88 -6.53 7.23
CA VAL A 103 3.80 -7.20 8.16
C VAL A 103 5.26 -6.95 7.76
N SER A 104 5.59 -7.04 6.47
CA SER A 104 6.95 -6.74 5.99
C SER A 104 7.37 -5.31 6.37
N TRP A 105 6.51 -4.32 6.14
CA TRP A 105 6.78 -2.93 6.51
C TRP A 105 7.02 -2.77 8.01
N SER A 106 6.25 -3.45 8.87
CA SER A 106 6.45 -3.39 10.33
C SER A 106 7.82 -3.92 10.78
N PHE A 107 8.43 -4.87 10.06
CA PHE A 107 9.83 -5.25 10.33
C PHE A 107 10.80 -4.10 10.07
N PHE A 108 10.63 -3.38 8.96
CA PHE A 108 11.45 -2.21 8.66
C PHE A 108 11.25 -1.07 9.66
N GLU A 109 10.01 -0.78 10.07
CA GLU A 109 9.72 0.23 11.11
C GLU A 109 10.43 -0.07 12.43
N LYS A 110 10.45 -1.35 12.82
CA LYS A 110 11.16 -1.79 14.02
C LYS A 110 12.67 -1.62 13.88
N GLU A 111 13.24 -2.03 12.74
CA GLU A 111 14.68 -1.96 12.52
C GLU A 111 15.21 -0.55 12.37
N ILE A 112 14.50 0.35 11.66
CA ILE A 112 14.94 1.73 11.54
C ILE A 112 14.91 2.47 12.88
N GLY A 113 13.93 2.16 13.73
CA GLY A 113 13.88 2.65 15.11
C GLY A 113 15.09 2.16 15.90
N ARG A 114 15.34 0.84 15.89
CA ARG A 114 16.49 0.24 16.61
C ARG A 114 17.83 0.82 16.15
N VAL A 115 18.08 0.90 14.84
CA VAL A 115 19.34 1.45 14.31
C VAL A 115 19.50 2.92 14.66
N SER A 116 18.41 3.69 14.65
CA SER A 116 18.47 5.10 15.08
C SER A 116 18.79 5.22 16.56
N GLU A 117 18.22 4.35 17.41
CA GLU A 117 18.55 4.29 18.85
C GLU A 117 20.01 3.89 19.09
N ASP A 118 20.51 2.87 18.39
CA ASP A 118 21.89 2.40 18.48
C ASP A 118 22.90 3.51 18.11
N LEU A 119 22.57 4.35 17.13
CA LEU A 119 23.38 5.50 16.70
C LEU A 119 23.15 6.76 17.56
N GLY A 120 22.33 6.69 18.60
CA GLY A 120 22.01 7.83 19.47
C GLY A 120 21.18 8.95 18.80
N ILE A 121 20.51 8.64 17.68
CA ILE A 121 19.65 9.59 16.95
C ILE A 121 18.27 9.61 17.59
N SER A 122 18.02 10.62 18.42
CA SER A 122 16.70 10.88 19.00
C SER A 122 15.95 11.94 18.19
N ILE A 123 14.72 11.64 17.81
CA ILE A 123 13.88 12.54 16.99
C ILE A 123 12.95 13.33 17.91
N ARG A 124 12.12 12.61 18.68
CA ARG A 124 11.18 13.15 19.66
C ARG A 124 10.94 12.14 20.78
N GLU A 125 10.98 12.60 22.03
CA GLU A 125 10.79 11.76 23.22
C GLU A 125 9.31 11.45 23.53
N ASN A 126 8.36 12.23 23.00
CA ASN A 126 6.96 12.21 23.47
C ASN A 126 5.93 11.64 22.47
N ARG A 127 6.35 11.05 21.35
CA ARG A 127 5.44 10.41 20.37
C ARG A 127 6.13 9.25 19.65
N PRO A 128 5.37 8.22 19.20
CA PRO A 128 5.89 7.24 18.26
C PRO A 128 6.36 7.96 17.00
N ASN A 129 7.63 7.80 16.63
CA ASN A 129 8.17 8.35 15.40
C ASN A 129 7.86 7.40 14.26
N SER A 130 7.48 7.95 13.11
CA SER A 130 7.29 7.19 11.88
C SER A 130 8.63 6.77 11.26
N ALA A 131 8.62 5.70 10.47
CA ALA A 131 9.82 5.29 9.72
C ALA A 131 10.36 6.41 8.81
N LEU A 132 9.49 7.25 8.25
CA LEU A 132 9.93 8.39 7.45
C LEU A 132 10.68 9.43 8.29
N GLU A 133 10.23 9.71 9.51
CA GLU A 133 10.93 10.62 10.42
C GLU A 133 12.33 10.06 10.76
N TYR A 134 12.45 8.75 11.04
CA TYR A 134 13.74 8.10 11.23
C TYR A 134 14.64 8.17 9.99
N ALA A 135 14.11 7.92 8.80
CA ALA A 135 14.88 8.03 7.57
C ALA A 135 15.39 9.45 7.33
N MET A 136 14.57 10.47 7.60
CA MET A 136 14.99 11.87 7.50
C MET A 136 16.09 12.20 8.52
N ALA A 137 15.96 11.76 9.76
CA ALA A 137 16.97 11.99 10.79
C ALA A 137 18.31 11.29 10.47
N LEU A 138 18.26 10.05 9.98
CA LEU A 138 19.43 9.31 9.52
C LEU A 138 20.09 9.98 8.31
N ARG A 139 19.31 10.57 7.40
CA ARG A 139 19.84 11.38 6.30
C ARG A 139 20.51 12.65 6.80
N ASP A 140 19.87 13.37 7.73
CA ASP A 140 20.43 14.60 8.28
C ASP A 140 21.74 14.34 9.05
N ALA A 141 21.88 13.15 9.63
CA ALA A 141 23.12 12.66 10.24
C ALA A 141 24.16 12.13 9.22
N GLY A 142 23.82 12.05 7.93
CA GLY A 142 24.71 11.62 6.85
C GLY A 142 24.77 10.11 6.61
N TYR A 143 23.96 9.31 7.29
CA TYR A 143 23.91 7.85 7.15
C TYR A 143 23.07 7.37 5.96
N LEU A 144 22.08 8.16 5.55
CA LEU A 144 21.24 7.90 4.38
C LEU A 144 21.37 9.02 3.34
N ASN A 145 21.17 8.67 2.08
CA ASN A 145 21.05 9.64 0.99
C ASN A 145 19.57 10.01 0.75
N ASP A 146 19.31 11.10 0.02
CA ASP A 146 17.96 11.56 -0.28
C ASP A 146 17.13 10.53 -1.06
N HIS A 147 17.76 9.75 -1.94
CA HIS A 147 17.08 8.70 -2.71
C HIS A 147 16.54 7.59 -1.80
N THR A 148 17.28 7.17 -0.77
CA THR A 148 16.79 6.17 0.19
C THR A 148 15.60 6.71 0.98
N VAL A 149 15.62 7.98 1.38
CA VAL A 149 14.48 8.62 2.07
C VAL A 149 13.25 8.66 1.16
N GLU A 150 13.44 8.93 -0.13
CA GLU A 150 12.35 8.89 -1.11
C GLU A 150 11.75 7.48 -1.24
N VAL A 151 12.57 6.44 -1.31
CA VAL A 151 12.10 5.05 -1.36
C VAL A 151 11.30 4.68 -0.10
N VAL A 152 11.76 5.12 1.08
CA VAL A 152 11.02 4.93 2.34
C VAL A 152 9.66 5.62 2.28
N LYS A 153 9.61 6.86 1.79
CA LYS A 153 8.36 7.62 1.66
C LYS A 153 7.37 6.95 0.72
N GLU A 154 7.81 6.54 -0.47
CA GLU A 154 6.95 5.89 -1.46
C GLU A 154 6.50 4.50 -0.99
N SER A 155 7.38 3.74 -0.32
CA SER A 155 7.02 2.47 0.31
C SER A 155 5.94 2.65 1.37
N GLN A 156 6.08 3.65 2.24
CA GLN A 156 5.07 3.97 3.26
C GLN A 156 3.71 4.34 2.64
N LYS A 157 3.73 5.13 1.56
CA LYS A 157 2.52 5.48 0.80
C LYS A 157 1.86 4.23 0.23
N LEU A 158 2.63 3.40 -0.49
CA LEU A 158 2.13 2.19 -1.15
C LEU A 158 1.54 1.19 -0.14
N ARG A 159 2.18 1.02 1.02
CA ARG A 159 1.63 0.22 2.12
C ARG A 159 0.32 0.78 2.66
N ASN A 160 0.23 2.10 2.85
CA ASN A 160 -1.01 2.71 3.33
C ASN A 160 -2.14 2.52 2.32
N ASP A 161 -1.85 2.72 1.04
CA ASP A 161 -2.81 2.55 -0.03
C ASP A 161 -3.26 1.08 -0.14
N ALA A 162 -2.34 0.11 -0.04
CA ALA A 162 -2.66 -1.32 -0.06
C ALA A 162 -3.52 -1.76 1.14
N VAL A 163 -3.20 -1.30 2.35
CA VAL A 163 -3.94 -1.68 3.57
C VAL A 163 -5.32 -1.00 3.66
N HIS A 164 -5.46 0.21 3.13
CA HIS A 164 -6.71 0.96 3.20
C HIS A 164 -7.64 0.75 1.98
N THR A 165 -7.11 0.27 0.86
CA THR A 165 -7.89 0.00 -0.36
C THR A 165 -8.49 -1.40 -0.33
N ARG A 166 -9.69 -1.53 0.23
CA ARG A 166 -10.47 -2.80 0.25
C ARG A 166 -11.13 -3.16 -1.09
N LEU A 167 -10.74 -2.46 -2.15
CA LEU A 167 -11.39 -2.48 -3.45
C LEU A 167 -10.58 -3.29 -4.47
N VAL A 168 -9.27 -3.44 -4.25
CA VAL A 168 -8.37 -4.16 -5.15
C VAL A 168 -7.95 -5.45 -4.46
N GLU A 169 -7.98 -6.55 -5.20
CA GLU A 169 -7.29 -7.78 -4.80
C GLU A 169 -5.88 -7.69 -5.37
N PHE A 170 -4.87 -7.74 -4.51
CA PHE A 170 -3.48 -7.67 -4.95
C PHE A 170 -3.01 -9.04 -5.44
N GLU A 171 -2.13 -9.07 -6.44
CA GLU A 171 -1.48 -10.32 -6.82
C GLU A 171 -0.37 -10.70 -5.82
N PRO A 172 -0.12 -11.99 -5.56
CA PRO A 172 0.98 -12.42 -4.68
C PRO A 172 2.34 -11.88 -5.11
N ASP A 173 2.60 -11.79 -6.42
CA ASP A 173 3.87 -11.30 -6.97
C ASP A 173 4.12 -9.83 -6.60
N PHE A 174 3.07 -9.01 -6.58
CA PHE A 174 3.15 -7.62 -6.12
C PHE A 174 3.62 -7.55 -4.66
N ALA A 175 3.06 -8.36 -3.77
CA ALA A 175 3.50 -8.40 -2.38
C ALA A 175 4.92 -8.94 -2.23
N ILE A 176 5.31 -9.94 -3.03
CA ILE A 176 6.69 -10.47 -3.05
C ILE A 176 7.68 -9.39 -3.47
N ASP A 177 7.35 -8.60 -4.48
CA ASP A 177 8.17 -7.48 -4.92
C ASP A 177 8.32 -6.41 -3.84
N TYR A 178 7.21 -6.06 -3.17
CA TYR A 178 7.24 -5.17 -2.02
C TYR A 178 8.14 -5.70 -0.89
N ILE A 179 8.01 -6.98 -0.55
CA ILE A 179 8.84 -7.67 0.45
C ILE A 179 10.33 -7.55 0.09
N ASN A 180 10.68 -7.69 -1.18
CA ASN A 180 12.07 -7.57 -1.64
C ASN A 180 12.61 -6.15 -1.48
N VAL A 181 11.79 -5.12 -1.76
CA VAL A 181 12.16 -3.71 -1.51
C VAL A 181 12.41 -3.47 -0.03
N VAL A 182 11.50 -3.91 0.83
CA VAL A 182 11.61 -3.79 2.29
C VAL A 182 12.85 -4.52 2.81
N ARG A 183 13.11 -5.75 2.33
CA ARG A 183 14.32 -6.50 2.68
C ARG A 183 15.58 -5.74 2.29
N GLY A 184 15.60 -5.13 1.11
CA GLY A 184 16.70 -4.27 0.65
C GLY A 184 16.92 -3.08 1.59
N LEU A 185 15.86 -2.41 2.03
CA LEU A 185 15.94 -1.30 2.99
C LEU A 185 16.52 -1.76 4.34
N ILE A 186 16.06 -2.89 4.88
CA ILE A 186 16.59 -3.46 6.13
C ILE A 186 18.09 -3.77 6.00
N ARG A 187 18.51 -4.35 4.87
CA ARG A 187 19.93 -4.60 4.57
C ARG A 187 20.74 -3.30 4.54
N THR A 188 20.20 -2.23 3.95
CA THR A 188 20.85 -0.90 3.97
C THR A 188 21.04 -0.40 5.40
N LEU A 189 20.07 -0.59 6.30
CA LEU A 189 20.20 -0.19 7.71
C LEU A 189 21.29 -0.97 8.45
N HIS A 190 21.38 -2.28 8.25
CA HIS A 190 22.43 -3.10 8.88
C HIS A 190 23.83 -2.78 8.36
N ALA A 191 23.97 -2.33 7.12
CA ALA A 191 25.25 -1.88 6.59
C ALA A 191 25.74 -0.59 7.29
N ILE A 192 24.81 0.29 7.71
CA ILE A 192 25.13 1.54 8.42
C ILE A 192 25.66 1.23 9.81
N SER A 193 24.97 0.38 10.59
CA SER A 193 25.31 0.08 11.99
C SER A 193 26.64 -0.66 12.18
N ARG A 194 27.36 -1.01 11.11
CA ARG A 194 28.67 -1.67 11.13
C ARG A 194 29.86 -0.73 10.95
N THR A 195 29.62 0.53 10.61
CA THR A 195 30.70 1.46 10.24
C THR A 195 31.30 2.18 11.46
N GLU A 196 30.84 1.86 12.67
CA GLU A 196 31.41 2.28 13.97
C GLU A 196 32.14 1.12 14.67
#